data_AF-A0A6C0F295-F1
#
_entry.id   AF-A0A6C0F295-F1
#
_cell.length_a   1.000
_cell.length_b   1.000
_cell.length_c   1.000
_cell.angle_alpha   90.00
_cell.angle_beta   90.00
_cell.angle_gamma   90.00
#
_symmetry.space_group_name_H-M   'P 1'
#
loop_
_entity.id
_entity.type
_entity.pdbx_description
1 polymer ?
#
loop_
_entity_poly.entity_id
_entity_poly.type
_entity_poly.pdbx_seq_one_letter_code
_entity_poly.pdbx_strand_id
1 'polypeptide(L)' 'MDLIREQLMYKSNTLHVCVSKLTRQEQYDFLRLVMATRKEGVTFCYDNSNQYVVCLLEKIGLERTKDQC' A
#
# COMPACT_ATOMS: atom_id res chain seq x y z
N MET A 1 3.96 -7.97 -7.50
CA MET A 1 3.37 -6.64 -7.80
C MET A 1 2.21 -6.63 -8.80
N ASP A 2 2.15 -7.53 -9.79
CA ASP A 2 1.12 -7.44 -10.85
C ASP A 2 -0.31 -7.58 -10.33
N LEU A 3 -0.54 -8.46 -9.34
CA LEU A 3 -1.85 -8.60 -8.68
C LEU A 3 -2.27 -7.32 -7.95
N ILE A 4 -1.35 -6.64 -7.25
CA ILE A 4 -1.63 -5.37 -6.56
C ILE A 4 -2.02 -4.29 -7.58
N ARG A 5 -1.27 -4.21 -8.69
CA ARG A 5 -1.57 -3.27 -9.79
C ARG A 5 -2.96 -3.55 -10.38
N GLU A 6 -3.28 -4.81 -10.66
CA GLU A 6 -4.58 -5.19 -11.21
C GLU A 6 -5.74 -4.82 -10.28
N GLN A 7 -5.59 -5.12 -8.98
CA GLN A 7 -6.62 -4.82 -7.97
C GLN A 7 -6.84 -3.31 -7.81
N LEU A 8 -5.77 -2.50 -7.87
CA LEU A 8 -5.85 -1.05 -7.81
C LEU A 8 -6.52 -0.44 -9.05
N MET A 9 -6.29 -1.01 -10.24
CA MET A 9 -6.77 -0.44 -11.51
C MET A 9 -8.18 -0.90 -11.90
N TYR A 10 -8.53 -2.17 -11.65
CA TYR A 10 -9.69 -2.79 -12.31
C TYR A 10 -10.81 -3.25 -11.38
N LYS A 11 -10.57 -3.36 -10.06
CA LYS A 11 -11.57 -3.86 -9.12
C LYS A 11 -11.92 -2.81 -8.09
N SER A 12 -13.20 -2.55 -7.85
CA SER A 12 -13.66 -1.65 -6.76
C SER A 12 -13.68 -2.35 -5.40
N ASN A 13 -12.65 -3.16 -5.13
CA ASN A 13 -12.53 -3.97 -3.92
C ASN A 13 -11.67 -3.27 -2.87
N THR A 14 -11.91 -3.63 -1.61
CA THR A 14 -11.00 -3.29 -0.51
C THR A 14 -9.70 -4.06 -0.69
N LEU A 15 -8.57 -3.36 -0.76
CA LEU A 15 -7.25 -3.94 -0.93
C LEU A 15 -6.45 -3.72 0.36
N HIS A 16 -6.08 -4.82 1.02
CA HIS A 16 -5.14 -4.77 2.12
C HIS A 16 -3.74 -5.17 1.64
N VAL A 17 -2.76 -4.27 1.80
CA VAL A 17 -1.36 -4.55 1.44
C VAL A 17 -0.47 -4.54 2.68
N CYS A 18 0.34 -5.58 2.83
CA CYS A 18 1.34 -5.64 3.89
C CYS A 18 2.72 -5.28 3.37
N VAL A 19 3.12 -4.04 3.66
CA VAL A 19 4.33 -3.38 3.14
C VAL A 19 5.60 -4.10 3.61
N SER A 20 5.54 -4.76 4.77
CA SER A 20 6.61 -5.56 5.36
C SER A 20 7.01 -6.76 4.51
N LYS A 21 6.06 -7.31 3.75
CA LYS A 21 6.25 -8.47 2.87
C LYS A 21 6.75 -8.08 1.48
N LEU A 22 6.84 -6.78 1.20
CA LEU A 22 7.35 -6.25 -0.07
C LEU A 22 8.85 -5.96 0.02
N THR A 23 9.58 -6.25 -1.06
CA THR A 23 10.96 -5.77 -1.19
C THR A 23 11.00 -4.24 -1.26
N ARG A 24 12.16 -3.62 -0.99
CA ARG A 24 12.30 -2.15 -1.02
C ARG A 24 11.81 -1.54 -2.34
N GLN A 25 12.13 -2.18 -3.47
CA GLN A 25 11.69 -1.72 -4.78
C GLN A 25 10.15 -1.76 -4.90
N GLU A 26 9.54 -2.86 -4.47
CA GLU A 26 8.09 -3.03 -4.50
C GLU A 26 7.35 -2.08 -3.54
N GLN A 27 7.96 -1.69 -2.42
CA GLN A 27 7.41 -0.67 -1.53
C GLN A 27 7.32 0.70 -2.23
N TYR A 28 8.36 1.09 -2.98
CA TYR A 28 8.32 2.32 -3.78
C TYR A 28 7.32 2.23 -4.94
N ASP A 29 7.24 1.07 -5.59
CA ASP A 29 6.28 0.86 -6.68
C ASP A 29 4.84 0.89 -6.14
N PHE A 30 4.58 0.33 -4.96
CA PHE A 30 3.28 0.41 -4.30
C PHE A 30 2.90 1.86 -4.00
N LEU A 31 3.80 2.65 -3.42
CA LEU A 31 3.57 4.07 -3.19
C LEU A 31 3.21 4.80 -4.49
N ARG A 32 3.98 4.58 -5.56
CA ARG A 32 3.70 5.19 -6.89
C ARG A 32 2.33 4.78 -7.43
N LEU A 33 1.96 3.51 -7.28
CA LEU A 33 0.67 2.99 -7.75
C LEU A 33 -0.51 3.60 -6.98
N VAL A 34 -0.43 3.67 -5.65
CA VAL A 34 -1.48 4.28 -4.83
C VAL A 34 -1.65 5.75 -5.20
N MET A 35 -0.55 6.49 -5.37
CA MET A 35 -0.59 7.89 -5.79
C MET A 35 -1.20 8.09 -7.19
N ALA A 36 -1.01 7.12 -8.09
CA ALA A 36 -1.48 7.20 -9.47
C ALA A 36 -2.91 6.69 -9.70
N THR A 37 -3.47 5.91 -8.77
CA THR A 37 -4.75 5.20 -8.96
C THR A 37 -5.81 5.69 -7.98
N ARG A 38 -5.89 5.08 -6.80
CA ARG A 38 -6.80 5.48 -5.73
C ARG A 38 -6.22 5.13 -4.37
N LYS A 39 -6.72 5.86 -3.37
CA LYS A 39 -6.51 5.56 -1.95
C LYS A 39 -7.74 4.96 -1.26
N GLU A 40 -8.93 5.19 -1.80
CA GLU A 40 -10.17 4.69 -1.21
C GLU A 40 -10.24 3.17 -1.25
N GLY A 41 -10.58 2.58 -0.10
CA GLY A 41 -10.62 1.13 0.08
C GLY A 41 -9.24 0.47 0.08
N VAL A 42 -8.14 1.22 0.08
CA VAL A 42 -6.78 0.66 0.19
C VAL A 42 -6.29 0.86 1.61
N THR A 43 -5.99 -0.23 2.31
CA THR A 43 -5.38 -0.21 3.63
C THR A 43 -4.01 -0.85 3.61
N PHE A 44 -3.14 -0.45 4.54
CA PHE A 44 -1.82 -1.03 4.65
C PHE A 44 -1.39 -1.37 6.08
N CYS A 45 -0.53 -2.39 6.19
CA CYS A 45 0.19 -2.75 7.42
C CYS A 45 1.71 -2.58 7.19
N TYR A 46 2.51 -2.36 8.25
CA TYR A 46 3.91 -1.92 8.08
C TYR A 46 4.94 -2.47 9.09
N ASP A 47 4.71 -3.61 9.73
CA ASP A 47 5.64 -4.15 10.74
C ASP A 47 7.09 -4.26 10.20
N ASN A 48 8.05 -3.60 10.86
CA ASN A 48 9.46 -3.50 10.45
C ASN A 48 9.72 -3.00 9.00
N SER A 49 8.80 -2.22 8.43
CA SER A 49 8.92 -1.67 7.06
C SER A 49 9.78 -0.39 7.00
N ASN A 50 10.13 0.04 5.78
CA ASN A 50 10.83 1.30 5.56
C ASN A 50 9.99 2.49 6.06
N GLN A 51 10.45 3.14 7.12
CA GLN A 51 9.76 4.28 7.76
C GLN A 51 9.50 5.44 6.79
N TYR A 52 10.36 5.65 5.79
CA TYR A 52 10.16 6.70 4.80
C TYR A 52 8.90 6.46 3.97
N VAL A 53 8.70 5.23 3.49
CA VAL A 53 7.53 4.86 2.68
C VAL A 53 6.26 4.95 3.53
N VAL A 54 6.31 4.46 4.77
CA VAL A 54 5.19 4.54 5.71
C VAL A 54 4.77 5.99 5.95
N CYS A 55 5.73 6.87 6.22
CA CYS A 55 5.45 8.29 6.45
C CYS A 55 4.77 8.94 5.23
N LEU A 56 5.18 8.58 4.01
CA LEU A 56 4.55 9.09 2.80
C LEU A 56 3.14 8.54 2.61
N LEU A 57 2.90 7.25 2.87
CA LEU A 57 1.58 6.63 2.78
C LEU A 57 0.60 7.26 3.80
N GLU A 58 1.07 7.55 5.03
CA GLU A 58 0.27 8.27 6.02
C GLU A 58 0.00 9.73 5.59
N LYS A 59 0.99 10.42 5.01
CA LYS A 59 0.83 11.81 4.51
C LYS A 59 -0.17 11.95 3.37
N ILE A 60 -0.27 10.95 2.49
CA ILE A 60 -1.29 10.96 1.42
C ILE A 60 -2.69 10.56 1.92
N GLY A 61 -2.80 10.21 3.21
CA GLY A 61 -4.04 9.85 3.88
C GLY A 61 -4.49 8.43 3.59
N LEU A 62 -3.56 7.50 3.38
CA LEU A 62 -3.88 6.08 3.24
C LEU A 62 -4.19 5.48 4.62
N GLU A 63 -5.24 4.68 4.72
CA GLU A 63 -5.66 4.13 6.01
C GLU A 63 -4.76 2.97 6.44
N ARG A 64 -4.47 2.95 7.74
CA ARG A 64 -3.55 2.00 8.35
C ARG A 64 -4.32 0.99 9.20
N THR A 65 -4.15 -0.30 8.91
CA THR A 65 -4.74 -1.36 9.73
C THR A 65 -3.77 -1.73 10.86
N LYS A 66 -4.27 -1.80 12.11
CA LYS A 66 -3.48 -2.23 13.28
C LYS A 66 -3.44 -3.74 13.46
N ASP A 67 -4.29 -4.49 12.77
CA ASP A 67 -4.46 -5.92 12.98
C ASP A 67 -4.20 -6.69 11.68
N GLN A 68 -3.35 -7.70 11.78
CA GLN A 68 -2.95 -8.70 10.77
C GLN A 68 -1.73 -8.34 9.91
N CYS A 69 -0.53 -8.72 10.38
CA CYS A 69 0.60 -9.02 9.52
C CYS A 69 1.30 -10.33 9.91
#